data_AF-A0A9D4V5Y4-F1
#
_entry.id   AF-A0A9D4V5Y4-F1
#
_cell.length_a   1.000
_cell.length_b   1.000
_cell.length_c   1.000
_cell.angle_alpha   90.00
_cell.angle_beta   90.00
_cell.angle_gamma   90.00
#
_symmetry.space_group_name_H-M   'P 1'
#
loop_
_entity.id
_entity.type
_entity.pdbx_description
1 polymer ?
#
loop_
_entity_poly.entity_id
_entity_poly.type
_entity_poly.pdbx_seq_one_letter_code
_entity_poly.pdbx_strand_id
1 'polypeptide(L)'
;MLITASETLSHVELPAIEDWLRSLDHCREKKDLPSTRRVCARIHGNGLQTLEVLGNYLVPTFAECGSIQDAFQVFQKLEDHNEQSWTSLIQVTAEYGDCGDGFHLLQSMQDNGVAPSRFGGR
;
A
#
# COMPACT_ATOMS: atom_id res chain seq x y z
N MET A 1 14.88 48.34 15.58
CA MET A 1 13.84 48.67 14.58
C MET A 1 13.64 47.44 13.71
N LEU A 2 12.38 47.21 13.34
CA LEU A 2 11.78 45.92 13.02
C LEU A 2 12.36 45.28 11.75
N ILE A 3 12.84 44.05 11.85
CA ILE A 3 12.88 43.13 10.70
C ILE A 3 11.52 42.43 10.68
N THR A 4 10.92 42.44 9.50
CA THR A 4 9.58 42.00 9.14
C THR A 4 9.25 40.60 9.67
N ALA A 5 8.27 40.52 10.57
CA ALA A 5 7.48 39.31 10.75
C ALA A 5 6.46 39.28 9.61
N SER A 6 6.91 38.89 8.41
CA SER A 6 6.01 38.43 7.36
C SER A 6 5.26 37.24 7.92
N GLU A 7 3.96 37.44 8.13
CA GLU A 7 2.97 36.43 8.49
C GLU A 7 3.32 35.09 7.85
N THR A 8 3.61 34.11 8.70
CA THR A 8 3.80 32.73 8.28
C THR A 8 2.48 32.29 7.64
N LEU A 9 2.45 32.37 6.31
CA LEU A 9 1.56 31.59 5.47
C LEU A 9 1.52 30.20 6.10
N SER A 10 0.33 29.78 6.51
CA SER A 10 0.06 28.42 7.00
C SER A 10 0.43 27.45 5.88
N HIS A 11 1.72 27.13 5.77
CA HIS A 11 2.20 26.00 5.03
C HIS A 11 1.61 24.81 5.75
N VAL A 12 0.52 24.28 5.20
CA VAL A 12 0.14 22.90 5.42
C VAL A 12 1.33 22.11 4.91
N GLU A 13 2.30 21.84 5.79
CA GLU A 13 3.36 20.90 5.48
C GLU A 13 2.66 19.55 5.26
N LEU A 14 2.69 19.09 4.02
CA LEU A 14 2.22 17.75 3.70
C LEU A 14 2.97 16.79 4.64
N PRO A 15 2.27 15.89 5.36
CA PRO A 15 2.95 14.91 6.20
C PRO A 15 4.00 14.19 5.35
N ALA A 16 5.19 14.01 5.92
CA ALA A 16 6.25 13.30 5.22
C ALA A 16 5.76 11.89 4.87
N ILE A 17 6.33 11.28 3.82
CA ILE A 17 6.03 9.89 3.43
C ILE A 17 6.14 8.96 4.65
N GLU A 18 7.11 9.22 5.54
CA GLU A 18 7.32 8.46 6.78
C GLU A 18 6.13 8.47 7.74
N ASP A 19 5.38 9.57 7.84
CA ASP A 19 4.21 9.65 8.73
C ASP A 19 3.05 8.79 8.23
N TRP A 20 2.91 8.70 6.90
CA TRP A 20 1.96 7.79 6.27
C TRP A 20 2.34 6.34 6.51
N LEU A 21 3.62 5.98 6.33
CA LEU A 21 4.13 4.63 6.57
C LEU A 21 3.91 4.20 8.03
N ARG A 22 4.25 5.07 8.99
CA ARG A 22 4.02 4.82 10.42
C ARG A 22 2.54 4.59 10.74
N SER A 23 1.66 5.38 10.12
CA SER A 23 0.21 5.22 10.30
C SER A 23 -0.28 3.89 9.74
N LEU A 24 0.22 3.48 8.57
CA LEU A 24 -0.11 2.20 7.95
C LEU A 24 0.42 1.01 8.76
N ASP A 25 1.64 1.11 9.31
CA ASP A 25 2.20 0.08 10.20
C ASP A 25 1.32 -0.18 11.42
N HIS A 26 0.87 0.88 12.07
CA HIS A 26 -0.04 0.73 13.21
C HIS A 26 -1.38 0.10 12.82
N CYS A 27 -1.90 0.39 11.62
CA CYS A 27 -3.10 -0.27 11.11
C CYS A 27 -2.86 -1.75 10.85
N ARG A 28 -1.69 -2.09 10.30
CA ARG A 28 -1.26 -3.45 9.99
C ARG A 28 -1.11 -4.31 11.24
N GLU A 29 -0.42 -3.81 12.26
CA GLU A 29 -0.25 -4.48 13.55
C GLU A 29 -1.58 -4.81 14.22
N LYS A 30 -2.56 -3.90 14.10
CA LYS A 30 -3.89 -4.05 14.67
C LYS A 30 -4.88 -4.79 13.77
N LYS A 31 -4.49 -5.08 12.53
CA LYS A 31 -5.38 -5.55 11.45
C LYS A 31 -6.64 -4.68 11.31
N ASP A 32 -6.49 -3.36 11.45
CA ASP A 32 -7.58 -2.38 11.48
C ASP A 32 -7.90 -1.87 10.07
N LEU A 33 -8.74 -2.62 9.35
CA LEU A 33 -9.18 -2.26 8.00
C LEU A 33 -9.90 -0.90 7.92
N PRO A 34 -10.83 -0.53 8.82
CA PRO A 34 -11.43 0.80 8.84
C PRO A 34 -10.40 1.93 8.87
N SER A 35 -9.36 1.79 9.71
CA SER A 35 -8.28 2.79 9.79
C SER A 35 -7.42 2.80 8.53
N THR A 36 -7.06 1.64 7.97
CA THR A 36 -6.32 1.55 6.69
C THR A 36 -7.04 2.28 5.57
N ARG A 37 -8.36 2.10 5.44
CA ARG A 37 -9.18 2.81 4.44
C ARG A 37 -9.17 4.32 4.67
N ARG A 38 -9.26 4.77 5.92
CA ARG A 38 -9.19 6.21 6.26
C ARG A 38 -7.83 6.80 5.89
N VAL A 39 -6.74 6.10 6.16
CA VAL A 39 -5.39 6.53 5.79
C VAL A 39 -5.24 6.57 4.26
N CYS A 40 -5.68 5.53 3.56
CA CYS A 40 -5.68 5.48 2.10
C CYS A 40 -6.49 6.63 1.46
N ALA A 41 -7.68 6.94 2.00
CA ALA A 41 -8.49 8.06 1.53
C ALA A 41 -7.78 9.41 1.72
N ARG A 42 -7.02 9.58 2.81
CA ARG A 42 -6.20 10.77 3.02
C ARG A 42 -5.01 10.82 2.06
N ILE A 43 -4.31 9.71 1.84
CA ILE A 43 -3.23 9.63 0.83
C ILE A 43 -3.76 10.05 -0.55
N HIS A 44 -4.94 9.56 -0.93
CA HIS A 44 -5.61 9.93 -2.18
C HIS A 44 -5.99 11.42 -2.21
N GLY A 45 -6.56 11.95 -1.13
CA GLY A 45 -6.92 13.37 -1.04
C GLY A 45 -5.72 14.32 -1.12
N ASN A 46 -4.51 13.84 -0.82
CA ASN A 46 -3.26 14.58 -0.97
C ASN A 46 -2.58 14.36 -2.33
N GLY A 47 -3.16 13.55 -3.23
CA GLY A 47 -2.58 13.25 -4.54
C GLY A 47 -1.36 12.31 -4.48
N LEU A 48 -1.15 11.62 -3.36
CA LEU A 48 0.02 10.80 -3.09
C LEU A 48 -0.17 9.33 -3.48
N GLN A 49 -1.33 8.96 -4.02
CA GLN A 49 -1.66 7.58 -4.39
C GLN A 49 -0.83 7.04 -5.57
N THR A 50 -0.25 7.92 -6.38
CA THR A 50 0.63 7.55 -7.50
C THR A 50 2.07 7.32 -7.06
N LEU A 51 2.42 7.68 -5.82
CA LEU A 51 3.74 7.40 -5.29
C LEU A 51 3.88 5.88 -5.11
N GLU A 52 4.77 5.29 -5.90
CA GLU A 52 5.08 3.86 -5.87
C GLU A 52 5.36 3.36 -4.46
N VAL A 53 6.08 4.15 -3.65
CA VAL A 53 6.38 3.80 -2.25
C VAL A 53 5.12 3.59 -1.43
N LEU A 54 4.14 4.51 -1.52
CA LEU A 54 2.90 4.41 -0.73
C LEU A 54 1.95 3.38 -1.31
N GLY A 55 1.81 3.29 -2.63
CA GLY A 55 0.96 2.30 -3.25
C GLY A 55 1.47 0.88 -3.01
N ASN A 56 2.78 0.62 -3.16
CA ASN A 56 3.39 -0.68 -2.86
C ASN A 56 3.34 -1.02 -1.36
N TYR A 57 3.22 -0.03 -0.46
CA TYR A 57 3.00 -0.27 0.96
C TYR A 57 1.53 -0.57 1.31
N LEU A 58 0.60 0.06 0.58
CA LEU A 58 -0.83 -0.12 0.79
C LEU A 58 -1.30 -1.53 0.39
N VAL A 59 -0.74 -2.12 -0.66
CA VAL A 59 -1.08 -3.50 -1.11
C VAL A 59 -0.92 -4.54 0.01
N PRO A 60 0.27 -4.74 0.62
CA PRO A 60 0.44 -5.66 1.74
C PRO A 60 -0.37 -5.24 2.97
N THR A 61 -0.49 -3.93 3.24
CA THR A 61 -1.28 -3.44 4.38
C THR A 61 -2.75 -3.84 4.26
N PHE A 62 -3.37 -3.68 3.08
CA PHE A 62 -4.75 -4.10 2.85
C PHE A 62 -4.92 -5.62 2.90
N ALA A 63 -3.97 -6.37 2.34
CA ALA A 63 -3.96 -7.82 2.41
C ALA A 63 -3.93 -8.32 3.87
N GLU A 64 -3.01 -7.79 4.68
CA GLU A 64 -2.86 -8.17 6.09
C GLU A 64 -4.03 -7.70 6.98
N CYS A 65 -4.68 -6.59 6.62
CA CYS A 65 -5.93 -6.14 7.24
C CYS A 65 -7.18 -6.92 6.74
N GLY A 66 -7.01 -7.89 5.83
CA GLY A 66 -8.07 -8.80 5.41
C GLY A 66 -8.96 -8.29 4.27
N SER A 67 -8.54 -7.29 3.50
CA SER A 67 -9.26 -6.85 2.30
C SER A 67 -8.45 -7.07 1.02
N ILE A 68 -8.61 -8.26 0.44
CA ILE A 68 -7.99 -8.64 -0.84
C ILE A 68 -8.48 -7.70 -1.96
N GLN A 69 -9.78 -7.37 -1.95
CA GLN A 69 -10.37 -6.51 -2.97
C GLN A 69 -9.73 -5.11 -2.99
N ASP A 70 -9.52 -4.51 -1.81
CA ASP A 70 -8.86 -3.20 -1.71
C ASP A 70 -7.37 -3.30 -2.09
N ALA A 71 -6.68 -4.37 -1.67
CA ALA A 71 -5.29 -4.64 -2.04
C ALA A 71 -5.14 -4.74 -3.58
N PHE A 72 -6.04 -5.46 -4.25
CA PHE A 72 -6.03 -5.64 -5.70
C PHE A 72 -6.34 -4.34 -6.43
N GLN A 73 -7.27 -3.52 -5.92
CA GLN A 73 -7.56 -2.21 -6.51
C GLN A 73 -6.39 -1.24 -6.43
N VAL A 74 -5.63 -1.25 -5.33
CA VAL A 74 -4.41 -0.44 -5.22
C VAL A 74 -3.35 -0.97 -6.17
N PHE A 75 -3.17 -2.29 -6.20
CA PHE A 75 -2.22 -2.96 -7.07
C PHE A 75 -2.46 -2.62 -8.54
N GLN A 76 -3.69 -2.71 -9.04
CA GLN A 76 -4.01 -2.35 -10.44
C GLN A 76 -3.72 -0.89 -10.81
N LYS A 77 -3.62 0.01 -9.84
CA LYS A 77 -3.35 1.44 -10.06
C LYS A 77 -1.87 1.80 -10.01
N LEU A 78 -1.01 0.87 -9.60
CA LEU A 78 0.44 1.05 -9.60
C LEU A 78 0.98 0.86 -11.02
N GLU A 79 1.85 1.78 -11.44
CA GLU A 79 2.60 1.66 -12.70
C GLU A 79 3.76 0.68 -12.57
N ASP A 80 4.40 0.63 -11.38
CA ASP A 80 5.45 -0.34 -11.04
C ASP A 80 5.11 -1.09 -9.73
N HIS A 81 5.20 -2.41 -9.81
CA HIS A 81 4.90 -3.35 -8.73
C HIS A 81 6.19 -3.97 -8.21
N ASN A 82 6.48 -3.78 -6.93
CA ASN A 82 7.63 -4.45 -6.33
C ASN A 82 7.32 -5.91 -5.98
N GLU A 83 8.36 -6.72 -5.79
CA GLU A 83 8.26 -8.14 -5.41
C GLU A 83 7.36 -8.37 -4.19
N GLN A 84 7.40 -7.45 -3.21
CA GLN A 84 6.61 -7.54 -1.98
C GLN A 84 5.11 -7.42 -2.25
N SER A 85 4.69 -6.48 -3.10
CA SER A 85 3.28 -6.28 -3.46
C SER A 85 2.67 -7.51 -4.16
N TRP A 86 3.41 -8.12 -5.09
CA TRP A 86 3.04 -9.38 -5.73
C TRP A 86 2.94 -10.53 -4.73
N THR A 87 3.97 -10.70 -3.89
CA THR A 87 4.05 -11.80 -2.93
C THR A 87 2.88 -11.74 -1.94
N SER A 88 2.57 -10.55 -1.41
CA SER A 88 1.47 -10.38 -0.47
C SER A 88 0.09 -10.67 -1.09
N LEU A 89 -0.13 -10.29 -2.36
CA LEU A 89 -1.37 -10.63 -3.05
C LEU A 89 -1.49 -12.12 -3.32
N ILE A 90 -0.43 -12.78 -3.75
CA ILE A 90 -0.41 -14.23 -3.98
C ILE A 90 -0.66 -14.99 -2.67
N GLN A 91 -0.04 -14.55 -1.57
CA GLN A 91 -0.22 -15.17 -0.26
C GLN A 91 -1.66 -15.02 0.24
N VAL A 92 -2.20 -13.80 0.22
CA VAL A 92 -3.56 -13.57 0.73
C VAL A 92 -4.62 -14.24 -0.14
N THR A 93 -4.40 -14.36 -1.45
CA THR A 93 -5.30 -15.11 -2.34
C THR A 93 -5.18 -16.62 -2.15
N ALA A 94 -4.00 -17.15 -1.83
CA ALA A 94 -3.82 -18.55 -1.47
C ALA A 94 -4.44 -18.90 -0.10
N GLU A 95 -4.42 -17.97 0.86
CA GLU A 95 -4.94 -18.18 2.22
C GLU A 95 -6.46 -17.94 2.34
N TYR A 96 -7.00 -16.98 1.58
CA TYR A 96 -8.36 -16.47 1.78
C TYR A 96 -9.20 -16.35 0.48
N GLY A 97 -8.59 -16.55 -0.69
CA GLY A 97 -9.25 -16.45 -1.99
C GLY A 97 -9.59 -17.80 -2.62
N ASP A 98 -10.17 -17.77 -3.81
CA ASP A 98 -10.27 -18.95 -4.66
C ASP A 98 -8.88 -19.27 -5.25
N CYS A 99 -8.47 -20.54 -5.24
CA CYS A 99 -7.14 -20.96 -5.71
C CYS A 99 -6.85 -20.50 -7.15
N GLY A 100 -7.89 -20.27 -7.97
CA GLY A 100 -7.76 -19.75 -9.33
C GLY A 100 -7.20 -18.33 -9.42
N ASP A 101 -7.59 -17.44 -8.51
CA ASP A 101 -7.17 -16.03 -8.54
C ASP A 101 -5.69 -15.87 -8.16
N GLY A 102 -5.22 -16.68 -7.19
CA GLY A 102 -3.81 -16.70 -6.80
C GLY A 102 -2.90 -17.27 -7.90
N PHE A 103 -3.37 -18.25 -8.67
CA PHE A 103 -2.62 -18.81 -9.79
C PHE A 103 -2.49 -17.81 -10.95
N HIS A 104 -3.55 -17.07 -11.27
CA HIS A 104 -3.50 -16.01 -12.28
C HIS A 104 -2.56 -14.86 -11.89
N LEU A 105 -2.54 -14.48 -10.60
CA LEU A 105 -1.60 -13.50 -10.06
C LEU A 105 -0.15 -13.97 -10.18
N LEU A 106 0.12 -15.23 -9.85
CA LEU A 106 1.46 -15.83 -9.98
C LEU A 106 1.95 -15.85 -11.43
N GLN A 107 1.05 -16.16 -12.38
CA GLN A 107 1.37 -16.14 -13.80
C GLN A 107 1.69 -14.72 -14.28
N SER A 108 0.87 -13.74 -13.89
CA SER A 108 1.09 -12.33 -14.23
C SER A 108 2.40 -11.78 -13.65
N MET A 109 2.78 -12.21 -12.43
CA MET A 109 4.07 -11.86 -11.82
C MET A 109 5.25 -12.32 -12.70
N GLN A 110 5.20 -13.56 -13.20
CA GLN A 110 6.23 -14.12 -14.07
C GLN A 110 6.27 -13.42 -15.44
N ASP A 111 5.11 -13.10 -16.02
CA ASP A 111 5.01 -12.38 -17.30
C ASP A 111 5.58 -10.95 -17.21
N ASN A 112 5.50 -10.32 -16.03
CA ASN A 112 6.14 -9.03 -15.75
C ASN A 112 7.64 -9.14 -15.41
N GLY A 113 8.24 -10.32 -15.55
CA GLY A 113 9.66 -10.55 -15.30
C GLY A 113 10.05 -10.56 -13.80
N VAL A 114 9.06 -10.62 -12.90
CA VAL A 114 9.28 -10.71 -11.47
C VAL A 114 9.25 -12.19 -11.07
N ALA A 115 10.35 -12.70 -10.53
CA ALA A 115 10.41 -14.10 -10.10
C ALA A 115 9.62 -14.27 -8.79
N PRO A 116 8.70 -15.26 -8.69
CA PRO A 116 8.07 -15.59 -7.42
C PRO A 116 9.13 -15.90 -6.39
N SER A 117 9.16 -15.10 -5.32
CA SER A 117 10.10 -15.31 -4.24
C SER A 117 9.80 -16.66 -3.60
N ARG A 118 10.83 -17.50 -3.44
CA ARG A 118 10.71 -18.77 -2.70
C ARG A 118 10.63 -18.46 -1.21
N PHE A 119 9.50 -17.96 -0.74
CA PHE A 119 9.22 -17.94 0.70
C PHE A 119 8.28 -19.08 1.05
N GLY A 120 8.89 -20.19 1.45
CA GLY A 120 8.20 -21.29 2.10
C GLY A 120 7.88 -20.94 3.56
N GLY A 121 6.66 -21.31 3.97
CA GLY A 121 6.31 -21.73 5.32
C GLY A 121 6.25 -20.63 6.39
N ARG A 122 5.02 -20.30 6.78
CA ARG A 122 4.60 -20.47 8.18
C ARG A 122 3.24 -21.13 8.23
#